data_AF-A0A1S1TBY6-F1
#
_entry.id   AF-A0A1S1TBY6-F1
#
_cell.length_a   1.000
_cell.length_b   1.000
_cell.length_c   1.000
_cell.angle_alpha   90.00
_cell.angle_beta   90.00
_cell.angle_gamma   90.00
#
_symmetry.space_group_name_H-M   'P 1'
#
loop_
_entity.id
_entity.type
_entity.pdbx_description
1 polymer ?
#
loop_
_entity_poly.entity_id
_entity_poly.type
_entity_poly.pdbx_seq_one_letter_code
_entity_poly.pdbx_strand_id
1 'polypeptide(L)'
;MKSPYQLLSSAILDLENHPDVQAIMAFAKEVVDRFYNDLRTAAASGKTHTLPFLLMSFDKVSFGDPSDVHELHIEATTTGKVGKFLCFEDEVTSKAALEVFTREESEVRTFMMMTLVSLRQIEDEGPSHMAAVFLENAYDQLKGVLARSCSIREAA
;
A
#
# COMPACT_ATOMS: atom_id res chain seq x y z
N MET A 1 -20.92 -19.91 4.02
CA MET A 1 -19.51 -20.19 3.69
C MET A 1 -18.68 -19.06 4.29
N LYS A 2 -17.49 -19.34 4.85
CA LYS A 2 -16.56 -18.28 5.28
C LYS A 2 -15.91 -17.68 4.04
N SER A 3 -15.73 -16.36 4.00
CA SER A 3 -15.10 -15.73 2.85
C SER A 3 -13.58 -15.97 2.82
N PRO A 4 -12.91 -15.83 1.66
CA PRO A 4 -11.45 -15.92 1.54
C PRO A 4 -10.70 -14.98 2.49
N TYR A 5 -11.27 -13.82 2.81
CA TYR A 5 -10.67 -12.85 3.72
C TYR A 5 -10.89 -13.19 5.20
N GLN A 6 -12.03 -13.81 5.54
CA GLN A 6 -12.23 -14.42 6.86
C GLN A 6 -11.31 -15.62 7.07
N LEU A 7 -11.03 -16.37 6.00
CA LEU A 7 -10.07 -17.46 5.99
C LEU A 7 -8.65 -16.92 6.28
N LEU A 8 -8.21 -15.84 5.62
CA LEU A 8 -6.93 -15.15 5.89
C LEU A 8 -6.75 -14.71 7.35
N SER A 9 -7.84 -14.33 8.03
CA SER A 9 -7.80 -13.92 9.45
C SER A 9 -7.79 -15.08 10.45
N SER A 10 -8.06 -16.31 10.00
CA SER A 10 -8.14 -17.50 10.85
C SER A 10 -6.85 -18.31 10.78
N ALA A 11 -6.35 -18.81 11.90
CA ALA A 11 -5.17 -19.67 11.97
C ALA A 11 -5.45 -21.08 11.38
N ILE A 12 -5.91 -21.17 10.14
CA ILE A 12 -6.14 -22.44 9.43
C ILE A 12 -4.87 -22.74 8.61
N LEU A 13 -4.23 -23.86 8.98
CA LEU A 13 -2.93 -24.36 8.54
C LEU A 13 -2.74 -24.61 7.02
N ASP A 14 -3.69 -24.23 6.16
CA ASP A 14 -3.64 -24.51 4.71
C ASP A 14 -4.07 -23.33 3.82
N LEU A 15 -4.09 -22.11 4.36
CA LEU A 15 -4.47 -20.90 3.61
C LEU A 15 -3.57 -20.62 2.40
N GLU A 16 -2.29 -20.99 2.49
CA GLU A 16 -1.32 -20.82 1.40
C GLU A 16 -1.69 -21.63 0.14
N ASN A 17 -2.48 -22.69 0.31
CA ASN A 17 -2.92 -23.58 -0.77
C ASN A 17 -4.34 -23.27 -1.28
N HIS A 18 -5.07 -22.32 -0.68
CA HIS A 18 -6.42 -21.99 -1.10
C HIS A 18 -6.39 -21.11 -2.37
N PRO A 19 -7.04 -21.50 -3.48
CA PRO A 19 -6.92 -20.80 -4.76
C PRO A 19 -7.35 -19.33 -4.69
N ASP A 20 -8.40 -19.03 -3.94
CA ASP A 20 -8.87 -17.64 -3.77
C ASP A 20 -7.86 -16.79 -2.97
N VAL A 21 -7.20 -17.39 -1.97
CA VAL A 21 -6.17 -16.70 -1.18
C VAL A 21 -4.93 -16.45 -2.04
N GLN A 22 -4.51 -17.44 -2.83
CA GLN A 22 -3.41 -17.29 -3.79
C GLN A 22 -3.72 -16.20 -4.82
N ALA A 23 -4.94 -16.12 -5.34
CA ALA A 23 -5.34 -15.10 -6.29
C ALA A 23 -5.30 -13.68 -5.67
N ILE A 24 -5.78 -13.52 -4.44
CA ILE A 24 -5.74 -12.25 -3.71
C ILE A 24 -4.29 -11.83 -3.45
N MET A 25 -3.45 -12.75 -3.00
CA MET A 25 -2.03 -12.47 -2.71
C MET A 25 -1.23 -12.18 -3.99
N ALA A 26 -1.48 -12.93 -5.07
CA ALA A 26 -0.86 -12.70 -6.37
C ALA A 26 -1.20 -11.31 -6.93
N PHE A 27 -2.48 -10.92 -6.82
CA PHE A 27 -2.93 -9.57 -7.19
C PHE A 27 -2.23 -8.49 -6.37
N ALA A 28 -2.23 -8.59 -5.04
CA ALA A 28 -1.58 -7.62 -4.18
C ALA A 28 -0.08 -7.51 -4.49
N LYS A 29 0.58 -8.65 -4.73
CA LYS A 29 1.98 -8.71 -5.13
C LYS A 29 2.21 -8.01 -6.48
N GLU A 30 1.37 -8.24 -7.48
CA GLU A 30 1.47 -7.61 -8.80
C GLU A 30 1.33 -6.08 -8.72
N VAL A 31 0.38 -5.58 -7.92
CA VAL A 31 0.21 -4.13 -7.69
C VAL A 31 1.47 -3.52 -7.06
N VAL A 32 2.01 -4.16 -6.02
CA VAL A 32 3.24 -3.70 -5.35
C VAL A 32 4.45 -3.79 -6.28
N ASP A 33 4.59 -4.86 -7.05
CA ASP A 33 5.69 -5.02 -8.02
C ASP A 33 5.67 -3.92 -9.09
N ARG A 34 4.48 -3.57 -9.61
CA ARG A 34 4.31 -2.45 -10.55
C ARG A 34 4.72 -1.13 -9.92
N PHE A 35 4.28 -0.85 -8.69
CA PHE A 35 4.67 0.35 -7.95
C PHE A 35 6.20 0.48 -7.83
N TYR A 36 6.92 -0.57 -7.45
CA TYR A 36 8.38 -0.52 -7.34
C TYR A 36 9.05 -0.30 -8.70
N ASN A 37 8.50 -0.84 -9.79
CA ASN A 37 9.03 -0.60 -11.14
C ASN A 37 8.80 0.85 -11.59
N ASP A 38 7.63 1.40 -11.33
CA ASP A 38 7.30 2.80 -11.63
C ASP A 38 8.19 3.74 -10.83
N LEU A 39 8.38 3.46 -9.53
CA LEU A 39 9.25 4.24 -8.65
C LEU A 39 10.71 4.20 -9.11
N ARG A 40 11.23 3.05 -9.55
CA ARG A 40 12.57 2.94 -10.15
C ARG A 40 12.69 3.76 -11.43
N THR A 41 11.66 3.75 -12.27
CA THR A 41 11.63 4.54 -13.51
C THR A 41 11.63 6.05 -13.20
N ALA A 42 10.82 6.49 -12.24
CA ALA A 42 10.78 7.88 -11.79
C ALA A 42 12.10 8.31 -11.11
N ALA A 43 12.75 7.41 -10.37
CA ALA A 43 14.07 7.65 -9.79
C ALA A 43 15.14 7.86 -10.87
N ALA A 44 15.09 7.07 -11.95
CA ALA A 44 16.00 7.22 -13.09
C ALA A 44 15.79 8.56 -13.84
N SER A 45 14.56 9.10 -13.84
CA SER A 45 14.26 10.40 -14.45
C SER A 45 14.53 11.60 -13.54
N GLY A 46 14.92 11.38 -12.27
CA GLY A 46 15.21 12.46 -11.32
C GLY A 46 14.00 13.33 -10.95
N LYS A 47 12.77 12.79 -11.01
CA LYS A 47 11.56 13.56 -10.67
C LYS A 47 11.58 13.95 -9.18
N THR A 48 11.27 15.21 -8.88
CA THR A 48 11.15 15.77 -7.53
C THR A 48 9.69 16.08 -7.23
N HIS A 49 9.25 15.85 -5.99
CA HIS A 49 7.85 16.03 -5.56
C HIS A 49 7.82 16.99 -4.37
N THR A 50 7.04 18.08 -4.52
CA THR A 50 6.93 19.19 -3.56
C THR A 50 6.01 18.86 -2.39
N LEU A 51 4.98 18.05 -2.61
CA LEU A 51 4.01 17.61 -1.60
C LEU A 51 3.89 16.08 -1.62
N PRO A 52 4.98 15.35 -1.31
CA PRO A 52 5.02 13.91 -1.48
C PRO A 52 4.02 13.19 -0.58
N PHE A 53 3.21 12.32 -1.19
CA PHE A 53 2.39 11.35 -0.47
C PHE A 53 2.47 9.97 -1.12
N LEU A 54 2.13 8.94 -0.34
CA LEU A 54 1.84 7.57 -0.79
C LEU A 54 0.34 7.35 -0.73
N LEU A 55 -0.29 7.06 -1.86
CA LEU A 55 -1.69 6.62 -1.92
C LEU A 55 -1.75 5.11 -2.15
N MET A 56 -2.61 4.46 -1.37
CA MET A 56 -2.97 3.05 -1.52
C MET A 56 -4.48 2.94 -1.68
N SER A 57 -4.93 2.47 -2.84
CA SER A 57 -6.24 1.87 -3.07
C SER A 57 -6.07 0.37 -3.22
N PHE A 58 -7.14 -0.42 -3.15
CA PHE A 58 -7.03 -1.87 -3.28
C PHE A 58 -6.32 -2.33 -4.57
N ASP A 59 -6.44 -1.57 -5.67
CA ASP A 59 -5.89 -1.87 -7.00
C ASP A 59 -4.64 -1.08 -7.40
N LYS A 60 -4.25 -0.09 -6.60
CA LYS A 60 -3.16 0.82 -6.95
C LYS A 60 -2.36 1.26 -5.74
N VAL A 61 -1.05 1.35 -5.94
CA VAL A 61 -0.15 2.11 -5.07
C VAL A 61 0.53 3.16 -5.94
N SER A 62 0.53 4.42 -5.48
CA SER A 62 1.20 5.53 -6.18
C SER A 62 1.91 6.45 -5.22
N PHE A 63 2.99 7.06 -5.70
CA PHE A 63 3.80 8.04 -4.99
C PHE A 63 3.98 9.30 -5.83
N GLY A 64 3.75 10.49 -5.26
CA GLY A 64 3.96 11.76 -5.95
C GLY A 64 3.27 12.97 -5.33
N ASP A 65 2.96 13.99 -6.14
CA ASP A 65 2.31 15.25 -5.73
C ASP A 65 0.77 15.19 -5.82
N PRO A 66 0.01 15.87 -4.93
CA PRO A 66 -1.43 15.65 -4.76
C PRO A 66 -2.25 16.01 -6.02
N SER A 67 -1.75 16.93 -6.84
CA SER A 67 -2.36 17.29 -8.13
C SER A 67 -2.36 16.13 -9.13
N ASP A 68 -1.41 15.19 -9.04
CA ASP A 68 -1.39 13.96 -9.85
C ASP A 68 -2.45 12.94 -9.38
N VAL A 69 -3.07 13.17 -8.21
CA VAL A 69 -4.16 12.33 -7.67
C VAL A 69 -5.50 12.79 -8.20
N HIS A 70 -5.73 14.11 -8.25
CA HIS A 70 -7.01 14.74 -8.60
C HIS A 70 -7.54 14.38 -10.00
N GLU A 71 -6.69 14.08 -10.98
CA GLU A 71 -7.12 13.63 -12.32
C GLU A 71 -7.59 12.15 -12.36
N LEU A 72 -7.36 11.40 -11.29
CA LEU A 72 -7.85 10.02 -11.09
C LEU A 72 -8.78 9.91 -9.87
N HIS A 73 -9.37 11.02 -9.42
CA HIS A 73 -10.54 10.95 -8.56
C HIS A 73 -11.70 10.49 -9.41
N ILE A 74 -11.83 9.17 -9.44
CA ILE A 74 -12.95 8.44 -9.94
C ILE A 74 -14.22 9.26 -9.70
N GLU A 75 -15.03 9.46 -10.75
CA GLU A 75 -16.41 9.87 -10.61
C GLU A 75 -16.97 9.18 -9.38
N ALA A 76 -17.76 9.90 -8.57
CA ALA A 76 -18.53 9.30 -7.50
C ALA A 76 -19.57 8.33 -8.11
N THR A 77 -19.10 7.21 -8.68
CA THR A 77 -19.81 5.95 -8.71
C THR A 77 -20.21 5.71 -7.27
N THR A 78 -21.47 5.39 -7.08
CA THR A 78 -22.22 5.27 -5.83
C THR A 78 -21.68 4.24 -4.81
N THR A 79 -20.40 3.91 -4.85
CA THR A 79 -19.65 3.06 -3.93
C THR A 79 -18.57 3.88 -3.23
N GLY A 80 -18.69 4.03 -1.90
CA GLY A 80 -17.73 4.77 -1.07
C GLY A 80 -16.33 4.16 -1.14
N LYS A 81 -15.38 4.89 -1.73
CA LYS A 81 -14.06 4.36 -2.08
C LYS A 81 -13.16 4.27 -0.86
N VAL A 82 -12.64 3.07 -0.60
CA VAL A 82 -11.73 2.76 0.50
C VAL A 82 -10.30 3.01 0.02
N GLY A 83 -9.59 3.97 0.62
CA GLY A 83 -8.20 4.26 0.31
C GLY A 83 -7.47 4.87 1.50
N LYS A 84 -6.14 4.80 1.50
CA LYS A 84 -5.26 5.31 2.57
C LYS A 84 -4.15 6.19 1.98
N PHE A 85 -3.80 7.26 2.68
CA PHE A 85 -2.80 8.25 2.24
C PHE A 85 -1.77 8.56 3.34
N LEU A 86 -0.49 8.48 3.02
CA LEU A 86 0.61 8.90 3.89
C LEU A 86 1.26 10.14 3.30
N CYS A 87 1.30 11.23 4.06
CA CYS A 87 2.08 12.41 3.69
C CYS A 87 3.48 12.30 4.27
N PHE A 88 4.47 12.73 3.49
CA PHE A 88 5.84 12.91 3.97
C PHE A 88 6.04 14.39 4.34
N GLU A 89 6.86 14.67 5.35
CA GLU A 89 7.00 16.02 5.92
C GLU A 89 7.80 16.97 5.01
N ASP A 90 8.74 16.43 4.24
CA ASP A 90 9.65 17.20 3.40
C ASP A 90 9.48 16.91 1.90
N GLU A 91 9.89 17.87 1.07
CA GLU A 91 10.15 17.65 -0.35
C GLU A 91 11.11 16.46 -0.54
N VAL A 92 10.81 15.59 -1.49
CA VAL A 92 11.62 14.40 -1.73
C VAL A 92 11.73 14.08 -3.21
N THR A 93 12.92 13.63 -3.61
CA THR A 93 13.16 13.13 -4.96
C THR A 93 12.67 11.69 -5.07
N SER A 94 12.30 11.25 -6.27
CA SER A 94 11.93 9.86 -6.54
C SER A 94 13.07 8.88 -6.21
N LYS A 95 14.32 9.33 -6.30
CA LYS A 95 15.49 8.57 -5.86
C LYS A 95 15.52 8.38 -4.35
N ALA A 96 15.35 9.45 -3.59
CA ALA A 96 15.30 9.38 -2.12
C ALA A 96 14.10 8.55 -1.65
N ALA A 97 12.95 8.68 -2.31
CA ALA A 97 11.81 7.82 -2.05
C ALA A 97 12.15 6.34 -2.30
N LEU A 98 12.75 6.01 -3.45
CA LEU A 98 13.17 4.64 -3.75
C LEU A 98 14.10 4.08 -2.67
N GLU A 99 15.06 4.86 -2.17
CA GLU A 99 15.95 4.46 -1.08
C GLU A 99 15.18 4.15 0.21
N VAL A 100 14.19 4.99 0.57
CA VAL A 100 13.31 4.75 1.73
C VAL A 100 12.50 3.46 1.57
N PHE A 101 11.85 3.28 0.40
CA PHE A 101 11.01 2.10 0.14
C PHE A 101 11.80 0.79 -0.02
N THR A 102 13.10 0.84 -0.27
CA THR A 102 13.95 -0.35 -0.49
C THR A 102 14.84 -0.70 0.70
N ARG A 103 15.00 0.18 1.69
CA ARG A 103 15.86 -0.09 2.87
C ARG A 103 15.36 -1.28 3.69
N GLU A 104 14.06 -1.30 3.99
CA GLU A 104 13.38 -2.42 4.67
C GLU A 104 12.40 -3.08 3.68
N GLU A 105 12.84 -3.34 2.44
CA GLU A 105 11.96 -3.71 1.31
C GLU A 105 11.00 -4.88 1.64
N SER A 106 11.49 -5.90 2.34
CA SER A 106 10.67 -7.06 2.72
C SER A 106 9.50 -6.68 3.63
N GLU A 107 9.74 -5.82 4.63
CA GLU A 107 8.71 -5.36 5.56
C GLU A 107 7.74 -4.41 4.87
N VAL A 108 8.27 -3.43 4.12
CA VAL A 108 7.49 -2.47 3.35
C VAL A 108 6.53 -3.19 2.40
N ARG A 109 7.04 -4.13 1.59
CA ARG A 109 6.22 -4.94 0.68
C ARG A 109 5.13 -5.70 1.42
N THR A 110 5.47 -6.32 2.55
CA THR A 110 4.53 -7.10 3.36
C THR A 110 3.37 -6.21 3.84
N PHE A 111 3.67 -5.07 4.45
CA PHE A 111 2.64 -4.20 4.98
C PHE A 111 1.83 -3.47 3.89
N MET A 112 2.45 -3.16 2.74
CA MET A 112 1.71 -2.68 1.57
C MET A 112 0.74 -3.74 1.07
N MET A 113 1.17 -4.99 0.88
CA MET A 113 0.29 -6.07 0.45
C MET A 113 -0.85 -6.31 1.46
N MET A 114 -0.56 -6.35 2.76
CA MET A 114 -1.58 -6.51 3.80
C MET A 114 -2.60 -5.35 3.79
N THR A 115 -2.14 -4.13 3.55
CA THR A 115 -3.01 -2.96 3.40
C THR A 115 -3.92 -3.14 2.17
N LEU A 116 -3.37 -3.51 1.01
CA LEU A 116 -4.14 -3.75 -0.22
C LEU A 116 -5.20 -4.84 -0.05
N VAL A 117 -4.83 -5.96 0.59
CA VAL A 117 -5.74 -7.08 0.86
C VAL A 117 -6.89 -6.63 1.79
N SER A 118 -6.58 -5.84 2.81
CA SER A 118 -7.59 -5.32 3.74
C SER A 118 -8.51 -4.30 3.08
N LEU A 119 -7.98 -3.42 2.23
CA LEU A 119 -8.77 -2.49 1.41
C LEU A 119 -9.73 -3.24 0.49
N ARG A 120 -9.22 -4.29 -0.19
CA ARG A 120 -10.01 -5.14 -1.07
C ARG A 120 -11.11 -5.89 -0.33
N GLN A 121 -10.80 -6.41 0.88
CA GLN A 121 -11.81 -7.03 1.73
C GLN A 121 -12.97 -6.07 2.03
N ILE A 122 -12.66 -4.83 2.43
CA ILE A 122 -13.68 -3.84 2.79
C ILE A 122 -14.52 -3.46 1.56
N GLU A 123 -13.91 -3.40 0.38
CA GLU A 123 -14.64 -3.13 -0.86
C GLU A 123 -15.56 -4.29 -1.27
N ASP A 124 -15.05 -5.53 -1.26
CA ASP A 124 -15.77 -6.72 -1.69
C ASP A 124 -16.89 -7.11 -0.69
N GLU A 125 -16.63 -6.98 0.61
CA GLU A 125 -17.51 -7.50 1.68
C GLU A 125 -18.24 -6.41 2.47
N GLY A 126 -17.85 -5.15 2.28
CA GLY A 126 -18.26 -4.04 3.12
C GLY A 126 -17.41 -3.89 4.39
N PRO A 127 -17.53 -2.76 5.08
CA PRO A 127 -16.75 -2.47 6.28
C PRO A 127 -17.16 -3.39 7.44
N SER A 128 -16.17 -4.03 8.06
CA SER A 128 -16.31 -4.76 9.32
C SER A 128 -15.28 -4.27 10.34
N HIS A 129 -15.59 -4.44 11.63
CA HIS A 129 -14.66 -4.05 12.70
C HIS A 129 -13.30 -4.76 12.57
N MET A 130 -13.32 -6.06 12.25
CA MET A 130 -12.10 -6.84 12.06
C MET A 130 -11.29 -6.36 10.85
N ALA A 131 -11.93 -6.12 9.70
CA ALA A 131 -11.25 -5.63 8.51
C ALA A 131 -10.64 -4.23 8.74
N ALA A 132 -11.35 -3.36 9.48
CA ALA A 132 -10.82 -2.06 9.89
C ALA A 132 -9.60 -2.19 10.82
N VAL A 133 -9.65 -3.09 11.81
CA VAL A 133 -8.51 -3.33 12.72
C VAL A 133 -7.28 -3.87 11.97
N PHE A 134 -7.47 -4.81 11.03
CA PHE A 134 -6.37 -5.31 10.21
C PHE A 134 -5.80 -4.23 9.30
N LEU A 135 -6.66 -3.42 8.67
CA LEU A 135 -6.25 -2.29 7.85
C LEU A 135 -5.42 -1.28 8.66
N GLU A 136 -5.92 -0.82 9.80
CA GLU A 136 -5.18 0.16 10.62
C GLU A 136 -3.86 -0.41 11.12
N ASN A 137 -3.83 -1.67 11.59
CA ASN A 137 -2.59 -2.27 12.06
C ASN A 137 -1.54 -2.38 10.93
N ALA A 138 -1.90 -2.93 9.77
CA ALA A 138 -0.98 -3.01 8.63
C ALA A 138 -0.48 -1.62 8.20
N TYR A 139 -1.37 -0.64 8.22
CA TYR A 139 -1.08 0.74 7.85
C TYR A 139 -0.16 1.44 8.87
N ASP A 140 -0.38 1.22 10.16
CA ASP A 140 0.45 1.75 11.24
C ASP A 140 1.84 1.13 11.24
N GLN A 141 1.96 -0.16 10.96
CA GLN A 141 3.26 -0.83 10.78
C GLN A 141 4.01 -0.26 9.58
N LEU A 142 3.34 -0.05 8.44
CA LEU A 142 3.95 0.59 7.27
C LEU A 142 4.47 1.99 7.60
N LYS A 143 3.68 2.81 8.31
CA LYS A 143 4.13 4.13 8.80
C LYS A 143 5.39 4.02 9.65
N GLY A 144 5.41 3.09 10.60
CA GLY A 144 6.54 2.87 11.48
C GLY A 144 7.82 2.51 10.71
N VAL A 145 7.72 1.59 9.74
CA VAL A 145 8.84 1.15 8.89
C VAL A 145 9.38 2.31 8.03
N LEU A 146 8.50 3.06 7.39
CA LEU A 146 8.89 4.18 6.54
C LEU A 146 9.50 5.33 7.38
N ALA A 147 8.92 5.64 8.54
CA ALA A 147 9.45 6.66 9.44
C ALA A 147 10.87 6.31 9.92
N ARG A 148 11.12 5.06 10.33
CA ARG A 148 12.48 4.59 10.68
C ARG A 148 13.44 4.75 9.52
N SER A 149 13.00 4.39 8.31
CA SER A 149 13.80 4.51 7.10
C SER A 149 14.15 5.97 6.77
N CYS A 150 13.24 6.91 7.04
CA CYS A 150 13.46 8.35 6.92
C CYS A 150 14.42 8.89 7.99
N SER A 151 14.23 8.57 9.28
CA SER A 151 15.06 9.11 10.36
C SER A 151 16.54 8.72 10.25
N ILE A 152 16.84 7.51 9.75
CA ILE A 152 18.23 7.08 9.56
C ILE A 152 18.88 7.85 8.38
N ARG A 153 18.10 8.38 7.43
CA ARG A 153 18.62 9.24 6.36
C ARG A 153 19.12 10.58 6.90
N GLU A 154 18.43 11.16 7.89
CA GLU A 154 18.81 12.45 8.49
C GLU A 154 20.11 12.34 9.32
N ALA A 155 20.46 11.15 9.77
CA ALA A 155 21.66 10.88 10.56
C ALA A 155 22.91 10.54 9.74
N ALA A 156 22.79 10.35 8.41
CA ALA A 156 23.86 9.89 7.51
C ALA A 156 24.36 11.01 6.60
#